data_AF-A0A078M956-F1
#
_entry.id   AF-A0A078M956-F1
#
_cell.length_a   1.000
_cell.length_b   1.000
_cell.length_c   1.000
_cell.angle_alpha   90.00
_cell.angle_beta   90.00
_cell.angle_gamma   90.00
#
_symmetry.space_group_name_H-M   'P 1'
#
loop_
_entity.id
_entity.type
_entity.pdbx_description
1 polymer ?
#
loop_
_entity_poly.entity_id
_entity_poly.type
_entity_poly.pdbx_seq_one_letter_code
_entity_poly.pdbx_strand_id
1 'polypeptide(L)'
;MKNKILLKGLDLSYSKEAKDFKKRMLGDAGTVHLKNINIHLYEGEVLGLLSDADTLFYIKEVLSGTLNPVTGKVKANGGILSLDVMDHINNPFTLNFFIEELLEEYKSGKQFADTIEHLHNKAVIRNNLNKKIKDLSRKQLAHILLEISALIDVEVIIYTNFHEHLDDLMKFRSVVNMHENQGRGVLLLETSLEPIEKMANYFTWVSYGQTRFEGSVEQGVENYNKYLREKSMIKNVEQEALFDLEWKRRVYEDEMYSENFKRLGKQQASILDNINIRKIIVTLVLAFIMVLSALVIFMNISFIGESPTFTEEQQNLEKTVTSDRLSYAFVDRDGLEVGGTLLPQYTLLEVTASDETTYTVSHNGEETTVSRDDVIYFNPASLYTEEAFMTLLEYTSPVIQNNYMFYSNYLNGSREFLEQNITFDVLDENHGSVAGIPITYHFSGETVFSMEFEGAENNSIAEDLSLTGEVTVFRVGDGFMIYDSVENNWNYLIR
;
A
#
# COMPACT_ATOMS: atom_id res chain seq x y z
N MET A 1 -25.09 30.87 -27.55
CA MET A 1 -25.57 29.71 -26.77
C MET A 1 -24.82 29.73 -25.44
N LYS A 2 -25.46 29.40 -24.31
CA LYS A 2 -24.72 29.28 -23.04
C LYS A 2 -23.95 27.96 -23.09
N ASN A 3 -22.62 27.99 -22.97
CA ASN A 3 -21.82 26.76 -22.89
C ASN A 3 -22.27 25.97 -21.66
N LYS A 4 -22.89 24.82 -21.89
CA LYS A 4 -23.35 23.92 -20.82
C LYS A 4 -22.12 23.20 -20.26
N ILE A 5 -21.91 23.32 -18.96
CA ILE A 5 -20.85 22.57 -18.26
C ILE A 5 -21.35 21.13 -18.08
N LEU A 6 -20.57 20.15 -18.53
CA LEU A 6 -20.86 18.73 -18.37
C LEU A 6 -20.17 18.13 -17.15
N LEU A 7 -18.92 18.50 -16.90
CA LEU A 7 -18.16 18.09 -15.71
C LEU A 7 -17.52 19.31 -15.05
N LYS A 8 -17.58 19.36 -13.72
CA LYS A 8 -17.01 20.43 -12.92
C LYS A 8 -16.35 19.88 -11.65
N GLY A 9 -15.03 19.92 -11.60
CA GLY A 9 -14.24 19.75 -10.39
C GLY A 9 -13.83 21.10 -9.84
N LEU A 10 -14.19 21.39 -8.59
CA LEU A 10 -13.82 22.65 -7.91
C LEU A 10 -12.97 22.36 -6.69
N ASP A 11 -11.85 23.07 -6.56
CA ASP A 11 -10.93 23.05 -5.42
C ASP A 11 -10.55 21.62 -4.97
N LEU A 12 -10.33 20.75 -5.96
CA LEU A 12 -10.04 19.34 -5.74
C LEU A 12 -8.67 19.20 -5.10
N SER A 13 -8.66 18.77 -3.85
CA SER A 13 -7.44 18.33 -3.16
C SER A 13 -7.64 16.92 -2.65
N TYR A 14 -6.59 16.11 -2.78
CA TYR A 14 -6.58 14.74 -2.34
C TYR A 14 -5.23 14.42 -1.75
N SER A 15 -5.25 13.97 -0.50
CA SER A 15 -4.12 13.38 0.20
C SER A 15 -4.51 11.95 0.60
N LYS A 16 -3.56 11.02 0.50
CA LYS A 16 -3.76 9.70 1.10
C LYS A 16 -3.78 9.87 2.61
N GLU A 17 -4.58 9.08 3.31
CA GLU A 17 -4.47 9.03 4.76
C GLU A 17 -3.06 8.61 5.18
N ALA A 18 -2.55 9.21 6.26
CA ALA A 18 -1.28 8.78 6.82
C ALA A 18 -1.36 7.30 7.19
N LYS A 19 -0.32 6.51 6.86
CA LYS A 19 -0.29 5.07 7.20
C LYS A 19 -0.29 4.85 8.72
N ASP A 20 0.30 5.78 9.47
CA ASP A 20 0.39 5.74 10.92
C ASP A 20 -0.93 6.20 11.58
N PHE A 21 -1.47 5.34 12.45
CA PHE A 21 -2.69 5.59 13.21
C PHE A 21 -2.58 6.83 14.12
N LYS A 22 -1.43 7.09 14.74
CA LYS A 22 -1.21 8.27 15.59
C LYS A 22 -1.29 9.56 14.77
N LYS A 23 -0.65 9.57 13.58
CA LYS A 23 -0.71 10.72 12.66
C LYS A 23 -2.14 10.99 12.18
N ARG A 24 -2.88 9.94 11.83
CA ARG A 24 -4.32 10.02 11.51
C ARG A 24 -5.16 10.59 12.66
N MET A 25 -4.92 10.15 13.90
CA MET A 25 -5.62 10.64 15.10
C MET A 25 -5.34 12.12 15.39
N LEU A 26 -4.16 12.61 15.02
CA LEU A 26 -3.75 14.00 15.19
C LEU A 26 -4.21 14.91 14.06
N GLY A 27 -4.87 14.37 13.02
CA GLY A 27 -5.39 15.14 11.88
C GLY A 27 -4.40 15.33 10.73
N ASP A 28 -3.23 14.70 10.80
CA ASP A 28 -2.18 14.87 9.78
C ASP A 28 -2.62 14.23 8.45
N ALA A 29 -2.82 15.07 7.44
CA ALA A 29 -3.07 14.64 6.07
C ALA A 29 -1.80 13.91 5.58
N GLY A 30 -1.93 12.70 5.06
CA GLY A 30 -0.79 11.99 4.49
C GLY A 30 -0.35 12.62 3.16
N THR A 31 0.42 11.89 2.35
CA THR A 31 1.00 12.45 1.12
C THR A 31 -0.06 13.06 0.20
N VAL A 32 0.13 14.34 -0.13
CA VAL A 32 -0.72 15.10 -1.05
C VAL A 32 -0.42 14.70 -2.48
N HIS A 33 -1.45 14.28 -3.20
CA HIS A 33 -1.36 13.97 -4.61
C HIS A 33 -2.03 15.03 -5.48
N LEU A 34 -3.09 15.68 -4.99
CA LEU A 34 -3.78 16.77 -5.67
C LEU A 34 -3.97 17.94 -4.72
N LYS A 35 -3.80 19.16 -5.23
CA LYS A 35 -3.97 20.38 -4.45
C LYS A 35 -4.63 21.48 -5.28
N ASN A 36 -5.82 21.88 -4.85
CA ASN A 36 -6.60 23.00 -5.41
C ASN A 36 -6.78 22.92 -6.93
N ILE A 37 -6.96 21.71 -7.47
CA ILE A 37 -7.19 21.50 -8.90
C ILE A 37 -8.62 21.90 -9.26
N ASN A 38 -8.75 22.75 -10.27
CA ASN A 38 -10.03 23.15 -10.84
C ASN A 38 -10.11 22.64 -12.28
N ILE A 39 -11.20 21.94 -12.61
CA ILE A 39 -11.42 21.33 -13.92
C ILE A 39 -12.85 21.63 -14.37
N HIS A 40 -12.97 22.16 -15.57
CA HIS A 40 -14.24 22.48 -16.20
C HIS A 40 -14.25 21.85 -17.59
N LEU A 41 -15.28 21.07 -17.89
CA LEU A 41 -15.49 20.47 -19.21
C LEU A 41 -16.85 20.88 -19.72
N TYR A 42 -16.88 21.47 -20.90
CA TYR A 42 -18.09 21.94 -21.57
C TYR A 42 -18.61 20.93 -22.60
N GLU A 43 -19.86 21.11 -23.01
CA GLU A 43 -20.49 20.35 -24.09
C GLU A 43 -19.75 20.57 -25.41
N GLY A 44 -19.36 19.46 -26.07
CA GLY A 44 -18.60 19.48 -27.32
C GLY A 44 -17.16 20.00 -27.18
N GLU A 45 -16.57 19.88 -25.99
CA GLU A 45 -15.18 20.26 -25.73
C GLU A 45 -14.29 19.02 -25.52
N VAL A 46 -13.08 19.09 -26.07
CA VAL A 46 -11.97 18.20 -25.78
C VAL A 46 -10.97 18.95 -24.90
N LEU A 47 -10.93 18.62 -23.61
CA LEU A 47 -9.94 19.14 -22.67
C LEU A 47 -8.75 18.20 -22.61
N GLY A 48 -7.56 18.69 -22.96
CA GLY A 48 -6.31 17.98 -22.72
C GLY A 48 -5.74 18.32 -21.35
N LEU A 49 -5.33 17.30 -20.59
CA LEU A 49 -4.65 17.45 -19.31
C LEU A 49 -3.34 16.66 -19.33
N LEU A 50 -2.23 17.38 -19.16
CA LEU A 50 -0.88 16.80 -19.12
C LEU A 50 -0.40 16.71 -17.67
N SER A 51 0.06 15.53 -17.24
CA SER A 51 0.75 15.33 -15.95
C SER A 51 1.53 14.02 -15.94
N ASP A 52 2.24 13.74 -14.84
CA ASP A 52 2.74 12.40 -14.52
C ASP A 52 1.60 11.40 -14.25
N ALA A 53 1.88 10.10 -14.45
CA ALA A 53 0.90 9.03 -14.37
C ALA A 53 0.21 8.92 -12.99
N ASP A 54 0.93 9.16 -11.89
CA ASP A 54 0.37 9.08 -10.53
C ASP A 54 -0.66 10.19 -10.31
N THR A 55 -0.35 11.43 -10.70
CA THR A 55 -1.30 12.54 -10.63
C THR A 55 -2.52 12.30 -11.54
N LEU A 56 -2.32 11.81 -12.77
CA LEU A 56 -3.43 11.50 -13.69
C LEU A 56 -4.36 10.44 -13.11
N PHE A 57 -3.81 9.42 -12.44
CA PHE A 57 -4.59 8.39 -11.75
C PHE A 57 -5.53 9.02 -10.71
N TYR A 58 -5.04 9.87 -9.80
CA TYR A 58 -5.94 10.49 -8.81
C TYR A 58 -6.93 11.47 -9.43
N ILE A 59 -6.54 12.22 -10.47
CA ILE A 59 -7.48 13.09 -11.19
C ILE A 59 -8.61 12.25 -11.78
N LYS A 60 -8.29 11.15 -12.46
CA LYS A 60 -9.26 10.20 -13.03
C LYS A 60 -10.21 9.70 -11.95
N GLU A 61 -9.68 9.14 -10.86
CA GLU A 61 -10.47 8.53 -9.79
C GLU A 61 -11.35 9.53 -9.04
N VAL A 62 -10.86 10.76 -8.83
CA VAL A 62 -11.64 11.83 -8.19
C VAL A 62 -12.76 12.31 -9.12
N LEU A 63 -12.48 12.48 -10.41
CA LEU A 63 -13.49 12.95 -11.37
C LEU A 63 -14.53 11.89 -11.70
N SER A 64 -14.16 10.61 -11.74
CA SER A 64 -15.10 9.48 -11.93
C SER A 64 -15.93 9.20 -10.68
N GLY A 65 -15.50 9.68 -9.51
CA GLY A 65 -16.18 9.49 -8.23
C GLY A 65 -15.80 8.21 -7.50
N THR A 66 -14.77 7.48 -7.96
CA THR A 66 -14.22 6.32 -7.25
C THR A 66 -13.48 6.74 -5.99
N LEU A 67 -12.82 7.91 -6.02
CA LEU A 67 -12.18 8.53 -4.85
C LEU A 67 -12.88 9.83 -4.47
N ASN A 68 -13.12 10.01 -3.17
CA ASN A 68 -13.63 11.27 -2.64
C ASN A 68 -12.47 12.22 -2.37
N PRO A 69 -12.51 13.48 -2.86
CA PRO A 69 -11.49 14.45 -2.53
C PRO A 69 -11.61 14.88 -1.06
N VAL A 70 -10.49 15.27 -0.44
CA VAL A 70 -10.43 15.81 0.92
C VAL A 70 -11.09 17.19 0.97
N THR A 71 -10.83 18.02 -0.04
CA THR A 71 -11.50 19.31 -0.23
C THR A 71 -12.05 19.43 -1.64
N GLY A 72 -13.07 20.26 -1.80
CA GLY A 72 -13.66 20.51 -3.09
C GLY A 72 -14.84 19.60 -3.40
N LYS A 73 -15.29 19.62 -4.65
CA LYS A 73 -16.43 18.81 -5.10
C LYS A 73 -16.37 18.57 -6.60
N VAL A 74 -16.85 17.40 -7.00
CA VAL A 74 -17.11 17.05 -8.40
C VAL A 74 -18.61 17.09 -8.66
N LYS A 75 -19.00 17.71 -9.76
CA LYS A 75 -20.37 17.69 -10.27
C LYS A 75 -20.36 17.34 -11.75
N ALA A 76 -21.03 16.25 -12.09
CA ALA A 76 -21.30 15.84 -13.46
C ALA A 76 -22.77 16.03 -13.80
N ASN A 77 -23.05 16.41 -15.05
CA ASN A 77 -24.40 16.54 -15.60
C ASN A 77 -24.61 15.43 -16.65
N GLY A 78 -24.61 14.17 -16.22
CA GLY A 78 -24.70 13.00 -17.09
C GLY A 78 -23.88 11.82 -16.57
N GLY A 79 -23.84 10.76 -17.35
CA GLY A 79 -22.93 9.62 -17.13
C GLY A 79 -21.49 9.96 -17.52
N ILE A 80 -20.55 9.33 -16.83
CA ILE A 80 -19.11 9.41 -17.12
C ILE A 80 -18.65 8.01 -17.51
N LEU A 81 -18.02 7.88 -18.68
CA LEU A 81 -17.25 6.69 -19.05
C LEU A 81 -15.77 6.98 -18.83
N SER A 82 -15.17 6.35 -17.83
CA SER A 82 -13.73 6.46 -17.56
C SER A 82 -13.01 5.24 -18.11
N LEU A 83 -12.01 5.47 -18.97
CA LEU A 83 -11.26 4.41 -19.64
C LEU A 83 -9.76 4.57 -19.38
N ASP A 84 -9.16 3.51 -18.86
CA ASP A 84 -7.73 3.39 -18.62
C ASP A 84 -7.31 1.95 -18.92
N VAL A 85 -6.28 1.78 -19.73
CA VAL A 85 -5.76 0.44 -20.05
C VAL A 85 -5.18 -0.23 -18.81
N MET A 86 -4.59 0.54 -17.90
CA MET A 86 -3.92 0.05 -16.70
C MET A 86 -4.89 -0.52 -15.67
N ASP A 87 -6.15 -0.08 -15.65
CA ASP A 87 -7.17 -0.61 -14.73
C ASP A 87 -7.53 -2.08 -15.02
N HIS A 88 -7.24 -2.56 -16.23
CA HIS A 88 -7.72 -3.87 -16.68
C HIS A 88 -6.60 -4.89 -16.93
N ILE A 89 -5.32 -4.54 -16.80
CA ILE A 89 -4.20 -5.43 -17.14
C ILE A 89 -4.18 -6.74 -16.32
N ASN A 90 -4.78 -6.74 -15.13
CA ASN A 90 -4.84 -7.91 -14.25
C ASN A 90 -6.22 -8.60 -14.26
N ASN A 91 -7.14 -8.16 -15.14
CA ASN A 91 -8.50 -8.68 -15.15
C ASN A 91 -8.54 -10.15 -15.64
N PRO A 92 -9.05 -11.10 -14.82
CA PRO A 92 -9.01 -12.52 -15.12
C PRO A 92 -10.15 -13.01 -16.04
N PHE A 93 -11.13 -12.16 -16.33
CA PHE A 93 -12.32 -12.51 -17.11
C PHE A 93 -12.05 -12.49 -18.62
N THR A 94 -12.90 -13.18 -19.39
CA THR A 94 -12.83 -13.18 -20.85
C THR A 94 -13.27 -11.83 -21.43
N LEU A 95 -12.77 -11.50 -22.63
CA LEU A 95 -13.17 -10.29 -23.33
C LEU A 95 -14.70 -10.22 -23.55
N ASN A 96 -15.33 -11.35 -23.88
CA ASN A 96 -16.79 -11.41 -24.05
C ASN A 96 -17.52 -10.97 -22.78
N PHE A 97 -17.15 -11.57 -21.63
CA PHE A 97 -17.76 -11.23 -20.34
C PHE A 97 -17.52 -9.77 -19.95
N PHE A 98 -16.30 -9.28 -20.14
CA PHE A 98 -15.95 -7.89 -19.85
C PHE A 98 -16.76 -6.88 -20.67
N ILE A 99 -16.98 -7.16 -21.97
CA ILE A 99 -17.79 -6.29 -22.84
C ILE A 99 -19.26 -6.29 -22.38
N GLU A 100 -19.81 -7.45 -22.04
CA GLU A 100 -21.18 -7.58 -21.53
C GLU A 100 -21.35 -6.78 -20.23
N GLU A 101 -20.49 -7.01 -19.23
CA GLU A 101 -20.51 -6.32 -17.94
C GLU A 101 -20.44 -4.79 -18.11
N LEU A 102 -19.47 -4.30 -18.89
CA LEU A 102 -19.30 -2.86 -19.11
C LEU A 102 -20.50 -2.25 -19.84
N LEU A 103 -21.13 -2.96 -20.78
CA LEU A 103 -22.26 -2.43 -21.54
C LEU A 103 -23.59 -2.43 -20.79
N GLU A 104 -23.78 -3.34 -19.83
CA GLU A 104 -25.00 -3.43 -19.03
C GLU A 104 -25.28 -2.15 -18.23
N GLU A 105 -24.23 -1.39 -17.89
CA GLU A 105 -24.35 -0.09 -17.21
C GLU A 105 -25.01 1.00 -18.08
N TYR A 106 -24.90 0.89 -19.41
CA TYR A 106 -25.29 1.95 -20.35
C TYR A 106 -26.44 1.59 -21.28
N LYS A 107 -26.69 0.29 -21.50
CA LYS A 107 -27.71 -0.18 -22.45
C LYS A 107 -28.49 -1.35 -21.89
N SER A 108 -29.75 -1.48 -22.33
CA SER A 108 -30.64 -2.57 -21.92
C SER A 108 -31.48 -3.09 -23.09
N GLY A 109 -32.04 -4.29 -22.91
CA GLY A 109 -32.96 -4.92 -23.86
C GLY A 109 -32.37 -5.08 -25.27
N LYS A 110 -33.14 -4.67 -26.29
CA LYS A 110 -32.73 -4.85 -27.69
C LYS A 110 -31.46 -4.06 -28.05
N GLN A 111 -31.33 -2.84 -27.55
CA GLN A 111 -30.17 -1.99 -27.85
C GLN A 111 -28.87 -2.59 -27.32
N PHE A 112 -28.93 -3.27 -26.17
CA PHE A 112 -27.80 -4.00 -25.61
C PHE A 112 -27.36 -5.12 -26.57
N ALA A 113 -28.28 -6.00 -26.96
CA ALA A 113 -28.00 -7.12 -27.87
C ALA A 113 -27.44 -6.65 -29.23
N ASP A 114 -28.05 -5.63 -29.84
CA ASP A 114 -27.60 -5.06 -31.12
C ASP A 114 -26.18 -4.47 -31.02
N THR A 115 -25.84 -3.85 -29.88
CA THR A 115 -24.51 -3.27 -29.63
C THR A 115 -23.44 -4.35 -29.44
N ILE A 116 -23.76 -5.40 -28.68
CA ILE A 116 -22.89 -6.58 -28.49
C ILE A 116 -22.58 -7.21 -29.85
N GLU A 117 -23.59 -7.46 -30.68
CA GLU A 117 -23.39 -8.02 -32.01
C GLU A 117 -22.49 -7.12 -32.88
N HIS A 118 -22.69 -5.81 -32.82
CA HIS A 118 -21.85 -4.86 -33.56
C HIS A 118 -20.38 -4.91 -33.10
N LEU A 119 -20.12 -4.96 -31.79
CA LEU A 119 -18.77 -5.09 -31.23
C LEU A 119 -18.13 -6.43 -31.62
N HIS A 120 -18.87 -7.53 -31.50
CA HIS A 120 -18.37 -8.87 -31.85
C HIS A 120 -18.02 -9.00 -33.34
N ASN A 121 -18.56 -8.13 -34.20
CA ASN A 121 -18.20 -8.07 -35.61
C ASN A 121 -16.91 -7.28 -35.90
N LYS A 122 -16.39 -6.48 -34.96
CA LYS A 122 -15.11 -5.78 -35.09
C LYS A 122 -13.97 -6.79 -35.03
N ALA A 123 -13.06 -6.75 -36.01
CA ALA A 123 -11.99 -7.76 -36.14
C ALA A 123 -11.11 -7.89 -34.88
N VAL A 124 -10.78 -6.77 -34.22
CA VAL A 124 -9.96 -6.78 -32.99
C VAL A 124 -10.68 -7.44 -31.81
N ILE A 125 -12.00 -7.32 -31.73
CA ILE A 125 -12.82 -7.93 -30.68
C ILE A 125 -13.07 -9.40 -31.02
N ARG A 126 -13.59 -9.69 -32.22
CA ARG A 126 -13.92 -11.04 -32.70
C ARG A 126 -12.77 -12.03 -32.51
N ASN A 127 -11.55 -11.61 -32.85
CA ASN A 127 -10.36 -12.47 -32.79
C ASN A 127 -9.89 -12.75 -31.35
N ASN A 128 -10.45 -12.07 -30.35
CA ASN A 128 -10.00 -12.10 -28.96
C ASN A 128 -11.12 -12.39 -27.94
N LEU A 129 -12.38 -12.62 -28.37
CA LEU A 129 -13.55 -12.80 -27.49
C LEU A 129 -13.33 -13.80 -26.34
N ASN A 130 -12.66 -14.92 -26.63
CA ASN A 130 -12.45 -16.01 -25.68
C ASN A 130 -11.14 -15.86 -24.86
N LYS A 131 -10.31 -14.86 -25.15
CA LYS A 131 -9.09 -14.60 -24.37
C LYS A 131 -9.44 -13.87 -23.08
N LYS A 132 -8.67 -14.13 -22.03
CA LYS A 132 -8.77 -13.33 -20.81
C LYS A 132 -8.19 -11.94 -21.06
N ILE A 133 -8.74 -10.92 -20.41
CA ILE A 133 -8.27 -9.55 -20.57
C ILE A 133 -6.78 -9.43 -20.22
N LYS A 134 -6.33 -10.05 -19.13
CA LYS A 134 -4.92 -10.11 -18.74
C LYS A 134 -3.98 -10.76 -19.77
N ASP A 135 -4.52 -11.53 -20.72
CA ASP A 135 -3.74 -12.19 -21.78
C ASP A 135 -3.69 -11.33 -23.06
N LEU A 136 -4.38 -10.18 -23.10
CA LEU A 136 -4.33 -9.23 -24.21
C LEU A 136 -3.13 -8.30 -24.06
N SER A 137 -2.52 -7.91 -25.18
CA SER A 137 -1.52 -6.83 -25.12
C SER A 137 -2.21 -5.50 -24.78
N ARG A 138 -1.47 -4.59 -24.12
CA ARG A 138 -1.97 -3.23 -23.82
C ARG A 138 -2.49 -2.51 -25.07
N LYS A 139 -1.84 -2.73 -26.22
CA LYS A 139 -2.28 -2.21 -27.52
C LYS A 139 -3.63 -2.78 -27.97
N GLN A 140 -3.81 -4.10 -27.83
CA GLN A 140 -5.09 -4.74 -28.15
C GLN A 140 -6.20 -4.20 -27.27
N LEU A 141 -5.93 -4.10 -25.97
CA LEU A 141 -6.87 -3.58 -24.98
C LEU A 141 -7.24 -2.12 -25.26
N ALA A 142 -6.27 -1.24 -25.55
CA ALA A 142 -6.52 0.15 -25.94
C ALA A 142 -7.44 0.26 -27.17
N HIS A 143 -7.17 -0.54 -28.21
CA HIS A 143 -8.03 -0.56 -29.40
C HIS A 143 -9.44 -1.09 -29.12
N ILE A 144 -9.59 -2.07 -28.23
CA ILE A 144 -10.87 -2.62 -27.82
C ILE A 144 -11.68 -1.58 -27.03
N LEU A 145 -11.09 -0.95 -26.01
CA LEU A 145 -11.73 0.11 -25.23
C LEU A 145 -12.17 1.27 -26.12
N LEU A 146 -11.36 1.64 -27.11
CA LEU A 146 -11.70 2.67 -28.09
C LEU A 146 -12.93 2.27 -28.94
N GLU A 147 -13.01 1.02 -29.41
CA GLU A 147 -14.18 0.53 -30.16
C GLU A 147 -15.45 0.48 -29.29
N ILE A 148 -15.33 0.11 -28.01
CA ILE A 148 -16.44 0.11 -27.07
C ILE A 148 -16.94 1.54 -26.83
N SER A 149 -16.02 2.48 -26.56
CA SER A 149 -16.36 3.88 -26.30
C SER A 149 -17.16 4.52 -27.43
N ALA A 150 -16.89 4.13 -28.68
CA ALA A 150 -17.57 4.65 -29.85
C ALA A 150 -19.06 4.27 -29.93
N LEU A 151 -19.51 3.27 -29.17
CA LEU A 151 -20.90 2.76 -29.19
C LEU A 151 -21.67 3.02 -27.88
N ILE A 152 -20.97 3.43 -26.82
CA ILE A 152 -21.58 3.84 -25.56
C ILE A 152 -22.14 5.26 -25.71
N ASP A 153 -23.29 5.55 -25.10
CA ASP A 153 -23.91 6.88 -25.10
C ASP A 153 -23.86 7.50 -23.71
N VAL A 154 -22.92 8.42 -23.53
CA VAL A 154 -22.63 9.14 -22.27
C VAL A 154 -22.24 10.57 -22.58
N GLU A 155 -22.44 11.47 -21.61
CA GLU A 155 -22.12 12.89 -21.75
C GLU A 155 -20.63 13.18 -21.63
N VAL A 156 -19.90 12.43 -20.79
CA VAL A 156 -18.47 12.66 -20.53
C VAL A 156 -17.67 11.38 -20.73
N ILE A 157 -16.55 11.49 -21.43
CA ILE A 157 -15.62 10.37 -21.65
C ILE A 157 -14.23 10.81 -21.21
N ILE A 158 -13.59 10.01 -20.37
CA ILE A 158 -12.21 10.22 -19.89
C ILE A 158 -11.33 9.14 -20.50
N TYR A 159 -10.33 9.54 -21.29
CA TYR A 159 -9.28 8.64 -21.78
C TYR A 159 -7.99 8.89 -20.99
N THR A 160 -7.48 7.86 -20.33
CA THR A 160 -6.27 7.97 -19.50
C THR A 160 -5.12 7.18 -20.12
N ASN A 161 -4.05 7.90 -20.47
CA ASN A 161 -2.79 7.38 -21.00
C ASN A 161 -2.97 6.47 -22.23
N PHE A 162 -3.87 6.84 -23.14
CA PHE A 162 -4.17 6.01 -24.32
C PHE A 162 -3.07 6.11 -25.37
N HIS A 163 -2.46 7.27 -25.52
CA HIS A 163 -1.48 7.51 -26.56
C HIS A 163 -0.28 6.55 -26.50
N GLU A 164 0.23 6.22 -25.30
CA GLU A 164 1.37 5.30 -25.16
C GLU A 164 1.06 3.85 -25.59
N HIS A 165 -0.21 3.52 -25.79
CA HIS A 165 -0.67 2.18 -26.16
C HIS A 165 -1.19 2.09 -27.59
N LEU A 166 -1.17 3.19 -28.35
CA LEU A 166 -1.69 3.23 -29.72
C LEU A 166 -0.59 3.54 -30.72
N ASP A 167 -0.42 2.66 -31.71
CA ASP A 167 0.58 2.83 -32.78
C ASP A 167 0.20 3.94 -33.77
N ASP A 168 -1.11 4.15 -33.97
CA ASP A 168 -1.65 5.17 -34.87
C ASP A 168 -2.71 6.03 -34.16
N LEU A 169 -2.38 7.31 -33.99
CA LEU A 169 -3.26 8.31 -33.39
C LEU A 169 -4.46 8.69 -34.28
N MET A 170 -4.45 8.38 -35.58
CA MET A 170 -5.52 8.75 -36.50
C MET A 170 -6.87 8.16 -36.09
N LYS A 171 -6.87 6.89 -35.68
CA LYS A 171 -8.09 6.23 -35.19
C LYS A 171 -8.57 6.86 -33.88
N PHE A 172 -7.66 7.14 -32.96
CA PHE A 172 -7.99 7.79 -31.68
C PHE A 172 -8.62 9.15 -31.92
N ARG A 173 -7.97 9.98 -32.75
CA ARG A 173 -8.48 11.29 -33.17
C ARG A 173 -9.84 11.21 -33.83
N SER A 174 -10.07 10.22 -34.71
CA SER A 174 -11.37 10.05 -35.34
C SER A 174 -12.49 9.77 -34.34
N VAL A 175 -12.22 9.00 -33.29
CA VAL A 175 -13.21 8.68 -32.25
C VAL A 175 -13.42 9.87 -31.32
N VAL A 176 -12.35 10.57 -30.92
CA VAL A 176 -12.43 11.81 -30.12
C VAL A 176 -13.25 12.87 -30.87
N ASN A 177 -12.94 13.13 -32.14
CA ASN A 177 -13.68 14.07 -32.97
C ASN A 177 -15.15 13.63 -33.15
N MET A 178 -15.43 12.33 -33.23
CA MET A 178 -16.81 11.84 -33.29
C MET A 178 -17.58 12.22 -32.02
N HIS A 179 -16.99 12.02 -30.83
CA HIS A 179 -17.59 12.39 -29.56
C HIS A 179 -17.77 13.90 -29.41
N GLU A 180 -16.76 14.69 -29.76
CA GLU A 180 -16.82 16.16 -29.79
C GLU A 180 -17.98 16.65 -30.67
N ASN A 181 -18.10 16.13 -31.90
CA ASN A 181 -19.16 16.49 -32.84
C ASN A 181 -20.57 16.03 -32.39
N GLN A 182 -20.64 15.03 -31.51
CA GLN A 182 -21.87 14.58 -30.87
C GLN A 182 -22.25 15.45 -29.64
N GLY A 183 -21.47 16.48 -29.33
CA GLY A 183 -21.69 17.34 -28.17
C GLY A 183 -21.20 16.74 -26.85
N ARG A 184 -20.45 15.63 -26.87
CA ARG A 184 -19.91 15.02 -25.65
C ARG A 184 -18.67 15.79 -25.19
N GLY A 185 -18.45 15.80 -23.88
CA GLY A 185 -17.21 16.29 -23.29
C GLY A 185 -16.17 15.17 -23.29
N VAL A 186 -14.97 15.44 -23.78
CA VAL A 186 -13.85 14.49 -23.77
C VAL A 186 -12.72 15.05 -22.92
N LEU A 187 -12.26 14.27 -21.95
CA LEU A 187 -11.07 14.57 -21.15
C LEU A 187 -9.93 13.64 -21.56
N LEU A 188 -8.86 14.20 -22.12
CA LEU A 188 -7.65 13.48 -22.50
C LEU A 188 -6.61 13.65 -21.39
N LEU A 189 -6.48 12.64 -20.53
CA LEU A 189 -5.46 12.59 -19.47
C LEU A 189 -4.22 11.90 -20.04
N GLU A 190 -3.18 12.65 -20.38
CA GLU A 190 -2.04 12.11 -21.12
C GLU A 190 -0.71 12.47 -20.46
N THR A 191 0.27 11.57 -20.58
CA THR A 191 1.65 11.81 -20.10
C THR A 191 2.53 12.47 -21.16
N SER A 192 2.04 12.58 -22.41
CA SER A 192 2.71 13.24 -23.52
C SER A 192 1.85 14.34 -24.14
N LEU A 193 2.52 15.31 -24.76
CA LEU A 193 1.88 16.50 -25.32
C LEU A 193 1.27 16.24 -26.72
N GLU A 194 1.79 15.27 -27.45
CA GLU A 194 1.38 14.95 -28.83
C GLU A 194 -0.14 14.72 -29.01
N PRO A 195 -0.82 13.90 -28.20
CA PRO A 195 -2.27 13.70 -28.33
C PRO A 195 -3.05 14.98 -28.05
N ILE A 196 -2.63 15.76 -27.05
CA ILE A 196 -3.25 17.02 -26.66
C ILE A 196 -3.16 18.04 -27.80
N GLU A 197 -1.96 18.22 -28.37
CA GLU A 197 -1.75 19.11 -29.52
C GLU A 197 -2.63 18.79 -30.73
N LYS A 198 -2.86 17.50 -30.98
CA LYS A 198 -3.58 17.03 -32.17
C LYS A 198 -5.10 17.06 -32.04
N MET A 199 -5.62 17.02 -30.81
CA MET A 199 -7.03 16.70 -30.55
C MET A 199 -7.73 17.67 -29.57
N ALA A 200 -7.02 18.29 -28.64
CA ALA A 200 -7.65 19.12 -27.63
C ALA A 200 -8.03 20.51 -28.17
N ASN A 201 -9.10 21.08 -27.63
CA ASN A 201 -9.45 22.49 -27.84
C ASN A 201 -8.87 23.39 -26.74
N TYR A 202 -8.72 22.85 -25.53
CA TYR A 202 -8.23 23.55 -24.35
C TYR A 202 -7.21 22.69 -23.62
N PHE A 203 -6.28 23.33 -22.90
CA PHE A 203 -5.15 22.63 -22.30
C PHE A 203 -4.90 23.05 -20.86
N THR A 204 -4.79 22.04 -19.99
CA THR A 204 -4.36 22.16 -18.60
C THR A 204 -3.07 21.36 -18.39
N TRP A 205 -2.05 21.99 -17.82
CA TRP A 205 -0.84 21.30 -17.37
C TRP A 205 -0.81 21.26 -15.86
N VAL A 206 -0.72 20.05 -15.31
CA VAL A 206 -0.58 19.78 -13.88
C VAL A 206 0.81 19.22 -13.60
N SER A 207 1.38 19.60 -12.47
CA SER A 207 2.66 19.07 -12.00
C SER A 207 2.75 19.20 -10.49
N TYR A 208 3.27 18.17 -9.82
CA TYR A 208 3.29 18.08 -8.36
C TYR A 208 1.89 18.29 -7.76
N GLY A 209 0.87 17.68 -8.38
CA GLY A 209 -0.52 17.81 -7.94
C GLY A 209 -1.14 19.20 -8.08
N GLN A 210 -0.50 20.15 -8.76
CA GLN A 210 -0.95 21.55 -8.88
C GLN A 210 -1.04 22.01 -10.34
N THR A 211 -2.03 22.83 -10.65
CA THR A 211 -2.17 23.45 -11.98
C THR A 211 -1.04 24.46 -12.20
N ARG A 212 -0.23 24.25 -13.24
CA ARG A 212 0.82 25.18 -13.70
C ARG A 212 0.35 26.10 -14.80
N PHE A 213 -0.49 25.57 -15.67
CA PHE A 213 -1.02 26.30 -16.81
C PHE A 213 -2.43 25.82 -17.10
N GLU A 214 -3.28 26.77 -17.48
CA GLU A 214 -4.62 26.53 -17.99
C GLU A 214 -4.89 27.58 -19.07
N GLY A 215 -5.26 27.16 -20.28
CA GLY A 215 -5.44 28.09 -21.39
C GLY A 215 -5.52 27.41 -22.75
N SER A 216 -5.19 28.17 -23.80
CA SER A 216 -5.16 27.64 -25.16
C SER A 216 -4.04 26.60 -25.33
N VAL A 217 -4.27 25.64 -26.22
CA VAL A 217 -3.29 24.58 -26.54
C VAL A 217 -1.96 25.19 -26.98
N GLU A 218 -1.98 26.16 -27.89
CA GLU A 218 -0.77 26.83 -28.41
C GLU A 218 0.09 27.44 -27.28
N GLN A 219 -0.54 28.19 -26.38
CA GLN A 219 0.17 28.83 -25.26
C GLN A 219 0.70 27.80 -24.27
N GLY A 220 -0.06 26.76 -23.96
CA GLY A 220 0.41 25.77 -23.01
C GLY A 220 1.53 24.89 -23.59
N VAL A 221 1.48 24.59 -24.89
CA VAL A 221 2.57 23.90 -25.61
C VAL A 221 3.85 24.72 -25.54
N GLU A 222 3.77 26.03 -25.77
CA GLU A 222 4.92 26.92 -25.62
C GLU A 222 5.47 26.91 -24.18
N ASN A 223 4.59 27.03 -23.17
CA ASN A 223 4.97 27.00 -21.76
C ASN A 223 5.63 25.67 -21.35
N TYR A 224 5.06 24.55 -21.77
CA TYR A 224 5.58 23.23 -21.44
C TYR A 224 6.91 22.96 -22.15
N ASN A 225 7.05 23.33 -23.42
CA ASN A 225 8.32 23.20 -24.14
C ASN A 225 9.41 24.08 -23.54
N LYS A 226 9.08 25.30 -23.11
CA LYS A 226 10.01 26.15 -22.36
C LYS A 226 10.46 25.47 -21.07
N TYR A 227 9.54 24.91 -20.31
CA TYR A 227 9.84 24.13 -19.11
C TYR A 227 10.77 22.94 -19.40
N LEU A 228 10.50 22.15 -20.45
CA LEU A 228 11.36 21.02 -20.82
C LEU A 228 12.77 21.48 -21.21
N ARG A 229 12.91 22.63 -21.89
CA ARG A 229 14.22 23.21 -22.20
C ARG A 229 14.97 23.59 -20.93
N GLU A 230 14.32 24.28 -20.01
CA GLU A 230 14.91 24.65 -18.71
C GLU A 230 15.31 23.40 -17.92
N LYS A 231 14.44 22.38 -17.87
CA LYS A 231 14.72 21.10 -17.23
C LYS A 231 15.91 20.37 -17.86
N SER A 232 16.03 20.40 -19.19
CA SER A 232 17.16 19.77 -19.90
C SER A 232 18.52 20.45 -19.67
N MET A 233 18.52 21.68 -19.15
CA MET A 233 19.75 22.42 -18.84
C MET A 233 20.33 22.08 -17.45
N ILE A 234 19.60 21.30 -16.63
CA ILE A 234 20.04 20.80 -15.33
C ILE A 234 21.14 19.76 -15.54
N LYS A 235 22.27 19.89 -14.85
CA LYS A 235 23.45 19.03 -15.06
C LYS A 235 23.88 18.21 -13.86
N ASN A 236 23.37 18.52 -12.66
CA ASN A 236 23.77 17.85 -11.44
C ASN A 236 22.58 17.65 -10.48
N VAL A 237 22.78 16.75 -9.51
CA VAL A 237 21.76 16.30 -8.55
C VAL A 237 21.27 17.45 -7.65
N GLU A 238 22.16 18.37 -7.27
CA GLU A 238 21.78 19.54 -6.45
C GLU A 238 20.85 20.49 -7.21
N GLN A 239 21.14 20.80 -8.48
CA GLN A 239 20.28 21.61 -9.33
C GLN A 239 18.94 20.93 -9.61
N GLU A 240 18.93 19.60 -9.72
CA GLU A 240 17.69 18.83 -9.88
C GLU A 240 16.82 18.86 -8.61
N ALA A 241 17.43 18.77 -7.43
CA ALA A 241 16.73 18.90 -6.15
C ALA A 241 16.09 20.30 -6.03
N LEU A 242 16.84 21.34 -6.41
CA LEU A 242 16.39 22.74 -6.38
C LEU A 242 15.42 23.10 -7.51
N PHE A 243 15.42 22.36 -8.62
CA PHE A 243 14.50 22.59 -9.72
C PHE A 243 13.07 22.39 -9.24
N ASP A 244 12.22 23.39 -9.52
CA ASP A 244 10.84 23.44 -9.04
C ASP A 244 10.66 23.34 -7.52
N LEU A 245 11.67 23.67 -6.72
CA LEU A 245 11.58 23.60 -5.25
C LEU A 245 10.38 24.38 -4.72
N GLU A 246 10.09 25.56 -5.28
CA GLU A 246 8.90 26.33 -4.87
C GLU A 246 7.59 25.59 -5.15
N TRP A 247 7.47 24.90 -6.29
CA TRP A 247 6.29 24.10 -6.62
C TRP A 247 6.16 22.92 -5.66
N LYS A 248 7.25 22.20 -5.42
CA LYS A 248 7.32 21.08 -4.46
C LYS A 248 6.93 21.54 -3.06
N ARG A 249 7.52 22.66 -2.59
CA ARG A 249 7.29 23.22 -1.25
C ARG A 249 5.86 23.72 -1.06
N ARG A 250 5.26 24.35 -2.09
CA ARG A 250 3.85 24.79 -2.02
C ARG A 250 2.90 23.65 -1.67
N VAL A 251 3.14 22.43 -2.16
CA VAL A 251 2.30 21.27 -1.82
C VAL A 251 2.22 21.08 -0.31
N TYR A 252 3.35 21.19 0.39
CA TYR A 252 3.48 20.91 1.82
C TYR A 252 3.21 22.13 2.74
N GLU A 253 3.53 23.35 2.30
CA GLU A 253 3.40 24.55 3.17
C GLU A 253 1.93 24.87 3.53
N ASP A 254 1.00 24.84 2.59
CA ASP A 254 -0.39 25.22 2.90
C ASP A 254 -1.14 24.17 3.74
N GLU A 255 -0.77 22.90 3.71
CA GLU A 255 -1.35 21.92 4.64
C GLU A 255 -0.91 22.22 6.08
N MET A 256 0.38 22.45 6.29
CA MET A 256 0.93 22.79 7.60
C MET A 256 0.35 24.10 8.17
N TYR A 257 0.04 25.10 7.32
CA TYR A 257 -0.58 26.36 7.76
C TYR A 257 -2.12 26.34 7.80
N SER A 258 -2.81 25.56 6.96
CA SER A 258 -4.29 25.47 6.98
C SER A 258 -4.81 24.67 8.17
N GLU A 259 -4.06 23.64 8.61
CA GLU A 259 -4.29 22.89 9.85
C GLU A 259 -4.19 23.80 11.09
N ASN A 260 -3.21 24.70 11.11
CA ASN A 260 -2.92 25.57 12.26
C ASN A 260 -3.80 26.84 12.35
N PHE A 261 -4.57 27.19 11.31
CA PHE A 261 -5.42 28.38 11.30
C PHE A 261 -6.90 28.13 10.97
N LYS A 262 -7.43 26.93 11.27
CA LYS A 262 -8.88 26.82 11.50
C LYS A 262 -9.22 27.69 12.71
N ARG A 263 -9.69 28.91 12.48
CA ARG A 263 -10.34 29.73 13.51
C ARG A 263 -11.39 28.85 14.16
N LEU A 264 -11.15 28.47 15.42
CA LEU A 264 -12.14 27.81 16.27
C LEU A 264 -13.39 28.70 16.27
N GLY A 265 -14.36 28.33 15.44
CA GLY A 265 -15.67 28.94 15.45
C GLY A 265 -16.23 28.74 16.84
N LYS A 266 -16.84 29.78 17.42
CA LYS A 266 -17.31 29.85 18.81
C LYS A 266 -18.39 28.80 19.18
N GLN A 267 -18.65 27.80 18.33
CA GLN A 267 -19.65 26.75 18.48
C GLN A 267 -19.29 25.43 17.78
N GLN A 268 -18.01 25.06 17.64
CA GLN A 268 -17.70 23.63 17.44
C GLN A 268 -17.79 22.95 18.79
N ALA A 269 -18.99 22.45 19.07
CA ALA A 269 -19.23 21.46 20.10
C ALA A 269 -18.17 20.37 19.95
N SER A 270 -17.42 20.14 21.03
CA SER A 270 -16.43 19.09 21.08
C SER A 270 -17.10 17.77 20.68
N ILE A 271 -16.38 16.83 20.07
CA ILE A 271 -16.86 15.47 19.87
C ILE A 271 -17.26 14.84 21.23
N LEU A 272 -16.76 15.41 22.34
CA LEU A 272 -17.14 15.12 23.73
C LEU A 272 -18.49 15.73 24.18
N ASP A 273 -19.05 16.73 23.50
CA ASP A 273 -20.30 17.38 23.91
C ASP A 273 -21.55 16.55 23.60
N ASN A 274 -21.48 15.65 22.61
CA ASN A 274 -22.55 14.69 22.31
C ASN A 274 -22.43 13.38 23.11
N ILE A 275 -21.33 13.21 23.85
CA ILE A 275 -21.17 12.08 24.74
C ILE A 275 -21.92 12.41 26.01
N ASN A 276 -23.08 11.77 26.20
CA ASN A 276 -23.86 11.96 27.40
C ASN A 276 -23.12 11.30 28.58
N ILE A 277 -22.17 12.04 29.18
CA ILE A 277 -21.25 11.60 30.24
C ILE A 277 -22.02 10.90 31.37
N ARG A 278 -23.26 11.35 31.64
CA ARG A 278 -24.16 10.73 32.61
C ARG A 278 -24.50 9.28 32.27
N LYS A 279 -24.69 8.94 30.99
CA LYS A 279 -24.91 7.56 30.54
C LYS A 279 -23.65 6.71 30.67
N ILE A 280 -22.48 7.25 30.33
CA ILE A 280 -21.20 6.52 30.47
C ILE A 280 -20.91 6.20 31.94
N ILE A 281 -21.09 7.17 32.83
CA ILE A 281 -20.92 6.96 34.27
C ILE A 281 -21.90 5.91 34.78
N VAL A 282 -23.17 5.95 34.37
CA VAL A 282 -24.17 4.93 34.75
C VAL A 282 -23.79 3.54 34.22
N THR A 283 -23.30 3.43 32.99
CA THR A 283 -22.87 2.14 32.41
C THR A 283 -21.64 1.59 33.13
N LEU A 284 -20.65 2.43 33.46
CA LEU A 284 -19.47 2.01 34.23
C LEU A 284 -19.82 1.58 35.66
N VAL A 285 -20.73 2.30 36.32
CA VAL A 285 -21.22 1.94 37.66
C VAL A 285 -21.99 0.61 37.61
N LEU A 286 -22.82 0.38 36.59
CA LEU A 286 -23.52 -0.90 36.40
C LEU A 286 -22.55 -2.06 36.13
N ALA A 287 -21.52 -1.85 35.31
CA ALA A 287 -20.49 -2.85 35.06
C ALA A 287 -19.71 -3.18 36.36
N PHE A 288 -19.36 -2.17 37.15
CA PHE A 288 -18.68 -2.35 38.43
C PHE A 288 -19.55 -3.10 39.46
N ILE A 289 -20.85 -2.81 39.52
CA ILE A 289 -21.79 -3.54 40.37
C ILE A 289 -21.91 -5.00 39.91
N MET A 290 -21.93 -5.27 38.60
CA MET A 290 -21.95 -6.63 38.06
C MET A 290 -20.70 -7.43 38.49
N VAL A 291 -19.51 -6.82 38.41
CA VAL A 291 -18.26 -7.44 38.85
C VAL A 291 -18.26 -7.68 40.36
N LEU A 292 -18.72 -6.73 41.17
CA LEU A 292 -18.87 -6.93 42.61
C LEU A 292 -19.87 -8.05 42.96
N SER A 293 -20.97 -8.13 42.21
CA SER A 293 -22.00 -9.16 42.41
C SER A 293 -21.44 -10.55 42.09
N ALA A 294 -20.66 -10.67 41.02
CA ALA A 294 -19.97 -11.91 40.66
C ALA A 294 -18.97 -12.33 41.76
N LEU A 295 -18.24 -11.39 42.34
CA LEU A 295 -17.33 -11.65 43.47
C LEU A 295 -18.06 -12.15 44.72
N VAL A 296 -19.22 -11.57 45.07
CA VAL A 296 -20.03 -12.01 46.22
C VAL A 296 -20.60 -13.42 45.99
N ILE A 297 -21.02 -13.75 44.77
CA ILE A 297 -21.49 -15.10 44.42
C ILE A 297 -20.35 -16.11 44.56
N PHE A 298 -19.13 -15.77 44.10
CA PHE A 298 -17.94 -16.60 44.28
C PHE A 298 -17.58 -16.83 45.75
N MET A 299 -17.73 -15.81 46.59
CA MET A 299 -17.44 -15.90 48.03
C MET A 299 -18.49 -16.71 48.81
N ASN A 300 -19.74 -16.73 48.35
CA ASN A 300 -20.85 -17.44 49.00
C ASN A 300 -20.89 -18.95 48.67
N ILE A 301 -20.21 -19.38 47.60
CA ILE A 301 -20.04 -20.81 47.26
C ILE A 301 -19.03 -21.48 48.22
N SER A 302 -18.21 -20.70 48.94
CA SER A 302 -17.18 -21.22 49.84
C SER A 302 -17.68 -21.61 51.24
N PHE A 303 -18.95 -21.34 51.59
CA PHE A 303 -19.42 -21.42 52.99
C PHE A 303 -20.64 -22.31 53.26
N ILE A 304 -21.17 -23.05 52.26
CA ILE A 304 -22.26 -24.01 52.48
C ILE A 304 -21.81 -25.42 52.08
N GLY A 305 -21.44 -26.20 53.10
CA GLY A 305 -21.95 -27.55 53.27
C GLY A 305 -21.24 -28.70 52.53
N GLU A 306 -20.53 -29.48 53.34
CA GLU A 306 -20.31 -30.93 53.23
C GLU A 306 -19.19 -31.45 52.33
N SER A 307 -18.16 -31.98 52.98
CA SER A 307 -17.20 -32.91 52.41
C SER A 307 -17.83 -34.30 52.28
N PRO A 308 -17.74 -34.95 51.11
CA PRO A 308 -17.64 -36.39 51.06
C PRO A 308 -16.20 -36.77 50.74
N THR A 309 -15.62 -37.47 51.70
CA THR A 309 -14.53 -38.43 51.56
C THR A 309 -14.74 -39.30 50.31
N PHE A 310 -13.75 -39.37 49.42
CA PHE A 310 -13.58 -40.55 48.56
C PHE A 310 -12.10 -40.92 48.47
N THR A 311 -11.90 -42.21 48.70
CA THR A 311 -10.72 -43.02 48.85
C THR A 311 -9.85 -43.04 47.60
N GLU A 312 -8.56 -43.32 47.82
CA GLU A 312 -7.55 -43.64 46.82
C GLU A 312 -8.05 -44.62 45.76
N GLU A 313 -8.16 -44.15 44.52
CA GLU A 313 -7.75 -44.92 43.36
C GLU A 313 -6.83 -44.03 42.52
N GLN A 314 -5.57 -44.45 42.45
CA GLN A 314 -4.59 -43.91 41.51
C GLN A 314 -5.11 -44.11 40.09
N GLN A 315 -5.38 -43.02 39.39
CA GLN A 315 -5.13 -42.94 37.96
C GLN A 315 -4.56 -41.56 37.64
N ASN A 316 -3.29 -41.60 37.21
CA ASN A 316 -2.61 -40.54 36.48
C ASN A 316 -3.55 -39.84 35.51
N LEU A 317 -3.65 -38.52 35.64
CA LEU A 317 -3.93 -37.62 34.54
C LEU A 317 -3.20 -36.31 34.84
N GLU A 318 -1.90 -36.35 34.59
CA GLU A 318 -1.17 -35.22 34.02
C GLU A 318 -2.05 -34.61 32.93
N LYS A 319 -2.63 -33.43 33.20
CA LYS A 319 -3.17 -32.59 32.13
C LYS A 319 -2.09 -31.63 31.72
N THR A 320 -1.20 -32.13 30.85
CA THR A 320 -0.47 -31.33 29.87
C THR A 320 -1.46 -30.43 29.16
N VAL A 321 -1.32 -29.12 29.37
CA VAL A 321 -2.00 -28.11 28.57
C VAL A 321 -1.19 -27.97 27.28
N THR A 322 -1.37 -28.90 26.35
CA THR A 322 -0.92 -28.71 24.96
C THR A 322 -1.88 -27.71 24.31
N SER A 323 -1.52 -26.43 24.36
CA SER A 323 -2.05 -25.48 23.39
C SER A 323 -1.17 -25.56 22.15
N ASP A 324 -1.75 -25.92 21.01
CA ASP A 324 -1.13 -25.83 19.68
C ASP A 324 -0.87 -24.36 19.29
N ARG A 325 -0.02 -23.67 20.05
CA ARG A 325 0.51 -22.34 19.74
C ARG A 325 1.99 -22.51 19.42
N LEU A 326 2.29 -22.69 18.13
CA LEU A 326 3.66 -22.66 17.61
C LEU A 326 4.36 -21.38 18.13
N SER A 327 5.30 -21.58 19.04
CA SER A 327 6.17 -20.55 19.61
C SER A 327 7.60 -20.92 19.24
N TYR A 328 8.41 -19.93 18.92
CA TYR A 328 9.78 -20.12 18.47
C TYR A 328 10.75 -19.44 19.43
N ALA A 329 12.02 -19.80 19.31
CA ALA A 329 13.10 -19.08 19.94
C ALA A 329 14.27 -18.98 18.96
N PHE A 330 15.05 -17.92 19.08
CA PHE A 330 16.34 -17.82 18.40
C PHE A 330 17.45 -18.02 19.40
N VAL A 331 18.53 -18.67 18.97
CA VAL A 331 19.77 -18.73 19.75
C VAL A 331 20.32 -17.32 19.98
N ASP A 332 20.68 -16.99 21.21
CA ASP A 332 21.32 -15.70 21.55
C ASP A 332 22.82 -15.69 21.19
N ARG A 333 23.50 -14.55 21.36
CA ARG A 333 24.90 -14.28 20.97
C ARG A 333 25.92 -15.33 21.42
N ASP A 334 25.74 -15.90 22.61
CA ASP A 334 26.70 -16.87 23.19
C ASP A 334 26.67 -18.24 22.48
N GLY A 335 25.71 -18.46 21.58
CA GLY A 335 25.46 -19.76 20.97
C GLY A 335 24.78 -20.72 21.94
N LEU A 336 24.24 -21.82 21.41
CA LEU A 336 23.53 -22.80 22.23
C LEU A 336 23.93 -24.23 21.85
N GLU A 337 24.38 -25.01 22.84
CA GLU A 337 24.67 -26.42 22.61
C GLU A 337 23.38 -27.25 22.69
N VAL A 338 22.99 -27.84 21.55
CA VAL A 338 21.86 -28.77 21.46
C VAL A 338 22.39 -30.06 20.84
N GLY A 339 22.18 -31.20 21.50
CA GLY A 339 22.61 -32.47 20.92
C GLY A 339 24.12 -32.71 20.83
N GLY A 340 24.94 -31.89 21.50
CA GLY A 340 26.39 -31.87 21.33
C GLY A 340 26.87 -31.08 20.11
N THR A 341 25.99 -30.32 19.45
CA THR A 341 26.32 -29.36 18.39
C THR A 341 26.11 -27.94 18.90
N LEU A 342 27.11 -27.08 18.72
CA LEU A 342 26.99 -25.65 19.06
C LEU A 342 26.25 -24.94 17.92
N LEU A 343 25.04 -24.47 18.20
CA LEU A 343 24.21 -23.70 17.28
C LEU A 343 24.60 -22.21 17.33
N PRO A 344 24.74 -21.54 16.17
CA PRO A 344 25.06 -20.11 16.10
C PRO A 344 23.83 -19.23 16.40
N GLN A 345 24.09 -17.94 16.69
CA GLN A 345 23.06 -16.92 16.90
C GLN A 345 22.03 -16.91 15.76
N TYR A 346 20.78 -16.59 16.09
CA TYR A 346 19.64 -16.56 15.16
C TYR A 346 19.24 -17.90 14.54
N THR A 347 19.83 -19.02 14.95
CA THR A 347 19.30 -20.35 14.62
C THR A 347 17.89 -20.50 15.19
N LEU A 348 16.93 -20.91 14.34
CA LEU A 348 15.53 -21.07 14.73
C LEU A 348 15.31 -22.37 15.51
N LEU A 349 14.64 -22.26 16.66
CA LEU A 349 14.29 -23.36 17.55
C LEU A 349 12.77 -23.41 17.75
N GLU A 350 12.20 -24.60 17.84
CA GLU A 350 10.79 -24.79 18.20
C GLU A 350 10.65 -24.87 19.71
N VAL A 351 9.78 -24.07 20.32
CA VAL A 351 9.52 -24.12 21.76
C VAL A 351 8.42 -25.14 22.02
N THR A 352 8.76 -26.29 22.61
CA THR A 352 7.82 -27.40 22.85
C THR A 352 7.20 -27.34 24.25
N ALA A 353 7.89 -26.73 25.23
CA ALA A 353 7.34 -26.43 26.54
C ALA A 353 7.95 -25.15 27.13
N SER A 354 7.26 -24.53 28.08
CA SER A 354 7.75 -23.37 28.81
C SER A 354 7.42 -23.47 30.29
N ASP A 355 8.42 -23.32 31.13
CA ASP A 355 8.30 -23.21 32.58
C ASP A 355 8.57 -21.77 33.04
N GLU A 356 8.46 -21.48 34.35
CA GLU A 356 8.66 -20.13 34.89
C GLU A 356 10.06 -19.58 34.62
N THR A 357 11.09 -20.44 34.55
CA THR A 357 12.50 -20.04 34.43
C THR A 357 13.22 -20.61 33.20
N THR A 358 12.60 -21.54 32.48
CA THR A 358 13.25 -22.28 31.38
C THR A 358 12.32 -22.49 30.19
N TYR A 359 12.90 -22.71 29.02
CA TYR A 359 12.21 -23.21 27.84
C TYR A 359 12.71 -24.61 27.50
N THR A 360 11.81 -25.49 27.04
CA THR A 360 12.20 -26.70 26.33
C THR A 360 12.13 -26.39 24.84
N VAL A 361 13.29 -26.46 24.20
CA VAL A 361 13.46 -26.15 22.78
C VAL A 361 13.81 -27.42 22.02
N SER A 362 13.30 -27.55 20.79
CA SER A 362 13.62 -28.62 19.87
C SER A 362 14.29 -28.07 18.62
N HIS A 363 15.36 -28.76 18.19
CA HIS A 363 16.02 -28.52 16.91
C HIS A 363 16.27 -29.88 16.25
N ASN A 364 15.81 -30.06 15.01
CA ASN A 364 15.93 -31.32 14.26
C ASN A 364 15.44 -32.58 15.01
N GLY A 365 14.48 -32.42 15.93
CA GLY A 365 13.89 -33.51 16.72
C GLY A 365 14.65 -33.86 18.00
N GLU A 366 15.76 -33.18 18.31
CA GLU A 366 16.42 -33.27 19.61
C GLU A 366 15.95 -32.14 20.53
N GLU A 367 15.60 -32.47 21.76
CA GLU A 367 15.09 -31.51 22.75
C GLU A 367 16.15 -31.20 23.81
N THR A 368 16.21 -29.95 24.26
CA THR A 368 17.05 -29.51 25.37
C THR A 368 16.33 -28.43 26.17
N THR A 369 16.55 -28.40 27.48
CA THR A 369 16.03 -27.36 28.37
C THR A 369 17.07 -26.26 28.53
N VAL A 370 16.66 -25.02 28.28
CA VAL A 370 17.54 -23.85 28.25
C VAL A 370 17.03 -22.75 29.18
N SER A 371 17.92 -21.90 29.68
CA SER A 371 17.52 -20.70 30.41
C SER A 371 16.77 -19.76 29.47
N ARG A 372 15.84 -18.96 30.01
CA ARG A 372 15.18 -17.91 29.23
C ARG A 372 16.15 -16.83 28.74
N ASP A 373 17.29 -16.68 29.40
CA ASP A 373 18.33 -15.70 29.05
C ASP A 373 19.25 -16.21 27.91
N ASP A 374 19.28 -17.52 27.64
CA ASP A 374 20.15 -18.12 26.61
C ASP A 374 19.52 -18.07 25.20
N VAL A 375 18.26 -17.63 25.10
CA VAL A 375 17.48 -17.62 23.86
C VAL A 375 16.60 -16.39 23.75
N ILE A 376 16.45 -15.88 22.53
CA ILE A 376 15.53 -14.79 22.21
C ILE A 376 14.15 -15.39 21.93
N TYR A 377 13.23 -15.29 22.89
CA TYR A 377 11.87 -15.80 22.71
C TYR A 377 11.13 -15.02 21.60
N PHE A 378 10.60 -15.75 20.61
CA PHE A 378 9.91 -15.18 19.46
C PHE A 378 8.57 -15.85 19.22
N ASN A 379 7.50 -15.06 19.27
CA ASN A 379 6.15 -15.53 18.99
C ASN A 379 5.51 -14.60 17.96
N PRO A 380 5.29 -15.05 16.71
CA PRO A 380 4.70 -14.23 15.65
C PRO A 380 3.31 -13.65 15.98
N ALA A 381 2.61 -14.20 16.97
CA ALA A 381 1.31 -13.71 17.44
C ALA A 381 1.39 -12.71 18.60
N SER A 382 2.59 -12.44 19.13
CA SER A 382 2.82 -11.43 20.17
C SER A 382 2.70 -10.01 19.63
N LEU A 383 2.40 -9.08 20.54
CA LEU A 383 2.42 -7.65 20.25
C LEU A 383 3.86 -7.15 20.34
N TYR A 384 4.39 -6.66 19.23
CA TYR A 384 5.70 -6.04 19.11
C TYR A 384 5.55 -4.56 18.75
N THR A 385 6.61 -3.78 18.95
CA THR A 385 6.67 -2.39 18.46
C THR A 385 6.55 -2.41 16.94
N GLU A 386 5.57 -1.69 16.39
CA GLU A 386 5.40 -1.55 14.95
C GLU A 386 6.17 -0.34 14.45
N GLU A 387 7.05 -0.56 13.47
CA GLU A 387 7.82 0.49 12.81
C GLU A 387 7.81 0.27 11.29
N ALA A 388 8.04 1.34 10.53
CA ALA A 388 8.17 1.19 9.08
C ALA A 388 9.54 0.58 8.74
N PHE A 389 9.57 -0.42 7.85
CA PHE A 389 10.83 -1.01 7.38
C PHE A 389 11.82 0.07 6.90
N MET A 390 11.35 1.05 6.13
CA MET A 390 12.21 2.13 5.62
C MET A 390 12.76 3.03 6.74
N THR A 391 12.06 3.17 7.86
CA THR A 391 12.55 3.92 9.02
C THR A 391 13.66 3.14 9.73
N LEU A 392 13.49 1.82 9.91
CA LEU A 392 14.53 0.98 10.50
C LEU A 392 15.75 0.85 9.57
N LEU A 393 15.52 0.84 8.25
CA LEU A 393 16.55 0.78 7.23
C LEU A 393 17.57 1.93 7.35
N GLU A 394 17.16 3.12 7.76
CA GLU A 394 18.06 4.28 7.98
C GLU A 394 19.15 4.00 9.04
N TYR A 395 18.91 3.05 9.94
CA TYR A 395 19.85 2.62 10.98
C TYR A 395 20.70 1.40 10.60
N THR A 396 20.59 0.93 9.35
CA THR A 396 21.35 -0.20 8.83
C THR A 396 22.63 0.26 8.13
N SER A 397 23.57 -0.64 7.86
CA SER A 397 24.78 -0.30 7.11
C SER A 397 24.45 0.25 5.71
N PRO A 398 25.28 1.14 5.13
CA PRO A 398 25.06 1.68 3.79
C PRO A 398 24.96 0.62 2.69
N VAL A 399 25.61 -0.55 2.89
CA VAL A 399 25.52 -1.69 1.98
C VAL A 399 24.08 -2.17 1.86
N ILE A 400 23.38 -2.27 2.99
CA ILE A 400 21.98 -2.69 3.05
C ILE A 400 21.06 -1.56 2.59
N GLN A 401 21.25 -0.33 3.06
CA GLN A 401 20.41 0.82 2.66
C GLN A 401 20.25 0.94 1.14
N ASN A 402 21.35 0.74 0.40
CA ASN A 402 21.36 0.90 -1.05
C ASN A 402 20.93 -0.36 -1.82
N ASN A 403 20.97 -1.55 -1.20
CA ASN A 403 20.81 -2.82 -1.91
C ASN A 403 19.80 -3.78 -1.26
N TYR A 404 19.04 -3.36 -0.23
CA TYR A 404 18.18 -4.24 0.55
C TYR A 404 17.25 -5.07 -0.32
N MET A 405 16.65 -4.49 -1.38
CA MET A 405 15.75 -5.19 -2.30
C MET A 405 16.40 -6.41 -2.97
N PHE A 406 17.69 -6.33 -3.28
CA PHE A 406 18.40 -7.44 -3.91
C PHE A 406 18.55 -8.61 -2.93
N TYR A 407 18.99 -8.33 -1.71
CA TYR A 407 19.25 -9.36 -0.70
C TYR A 407 17.96 -9.89 -0.06
N SER A 408 16.99 -9.03 0.22
CA SER A 408 15.72 -9.44 0.81
C SER A 408 14.84 -10.26 -0.14
N ASN A 409 15.07 -10.20 -1.46
CA ASN A 409 14.32 -10.97 -2.45
C ASN A 409 14.50 -12.49 -2.33
N TYR A 410 15.53 -12.95 -1.61
CA TYR A 410 15.74 -14.37 -1.35
C TYR A 410 15.02 -14.88 -0.10
N LEU A 411 14.53 -13.98 0.77
CA LEU A 411 13.77 -14.35 1.96
C LEU A 411 12.44 -15.01 1.60
N ASN A 412 12.03 -15.98 2.42
CA ASN A 412 10.90 -16.87 2.17
C ASN A 412 11.00 -17.63 0.82
N GLY A 413 12.21 -17.74 0.29
CA GLY A 413 12.54 -18.43 -0.95
C GLY A 413 13.26 -19.76 -0.72
N SER A 414 13.52 -20.48 -1.82
CA SER A 414 14.26 -21.73 -1.81
C SER A 414 15.76 -21.50 -1.58
N ARG A 415 16.33 -22.27 -0.64
CA ARG A 415 17.78 -22.33 -0.38
C ARG A 415 18.57 -22.68 -1.64
N GLU A 416 18.11 -23.66 -2.42
CA GLU A 416 18.75 -24.06 -3.67
C GLU A 416 18.86 -22.87 -4.66
N PHE A 417 17.80 -22.07 -4.76
CA PHE A 417 17.82 -20.89 -5.63
C PHE A 417 18.82 -19.83 -5.14
N LEU A 418 18.93 -19.62 -3.83
CA LEU A 418 19.92 -18.71 -3.26
C LEU A 418 21.36 -19.20 -3.55
N GLU A 419 21.65 -20.48 -3.30
CA GLU A 419 22.98 -21.07 -3.51
C GLU A 419 23.44 -21.04 -4.97
N GLN A 420 22.51 -21.05 -5.93
CA GLN A 420 22.83 -20.92 -7.35
C GLN A 420 23.19 -19.48 -7.77
N ASN A 421 22.76 -18.48 -7.00
CA ASN A 421 22.85 -17.06 -7.38
C ASN A 421 23.78 -16.25 -6.47
N ILE A 422 24.15 -16.76 -5.30
CA ILE A 422 25.05 -16.10 -4.34
C ILE A 422 26.22 -17.02 -4.00
N THR A 423 27.42 -16.43 -3.91
CA THR A 423 28.62 -17.11 -3.45
C THR A 423 28.79 -16.91 -1.95
N PHE A 424 29.18 -17.97 -1.24
CA PHE A 424 29.31 -18.00 0.21
C PHE A 424 30.75 -18.25 0.65
N ASP A 425 31.21 -17.54 1.68
CA ASP A 425 32.48 -17.82 2.37
C ASP A 425 32.31 -18.97 3.38
N VAL A 426 31.15 -19.00 4.03
CA VAL A 426 30.72 -20.06 4.96
C VAL A 426 29.32 -20.50 4.54
N LEU A 427 29.08 -21.81 4.47
CA LEU A 427 27.79 -22.40 4.17
C LEU A 427 27.63 -23.70 4.94
N ASP A 428 26.66 -23.75 5.85
CA ASP A 428 26.29 -24.95 6.60
C ASP A 428 24.77 -25.20 6.59
N GLU A 429 24.30 -26.11 7.44
CA GLU A 429 22.89 -26.48 7.49
C GLU A 429 21.98 -25.34 7.98
N ASN A 430 22.50 -24.45 8.83
CA ASN A 430 21.72 -23.41 9.52
C ASN A 430 21.94 -22.01 8.94
N HIS A 431 23.11 -21.74 8.34
CA HIS A 431 23.40 -20.42 7.80
C HIS A 431 24.39 -20.41 6.63
N GLY A 432 24.43 -19.27 5.92
CA GLY A 432 25.40 -18.99 4.87
C GLY A 432 25.83 -17.53 4.86
N SER A 433 27.11 -17.27 5.05
CA SER A 433 27.72 -15.92 5.02
C SER A 433 28.17 -15.56 3.61
N VAL A 434 27.63 -14.46 3.07
CA VAL A 434 27.85 -14.02 1.69
C VAL A 434 29.31 -13.60 1.48
N ALA A 435 29.91 -14.08 0.39
CA ALA A 435 31.32 -13.83 0.12
C ALA A 435 31.64 -12.34 -0.05
N GLY A 436 32.47 -11.81 0.86
CA GLY A 436 32.91 -10.40 0.84
C GLY A 436 31.84 -9.36 1.14
N ILE A 437 30.68 -9.76 1.68
CA ILE A 437 29.58 -8.85 2.04
C ILE A 437 29.10 -9.23 3.45
N PRO A 438 28.91 -8.27 4.38
CA PRO A 438 28.51 -8.55 5.76
C PRO A 438 27.00 -8.90 5.84
N ILE A 439 26.61 -9.98 5.18
CA ILE A 439 25.26 -10.53 5.16
C ILE A 439 25.37 -12.03 5.42
N THR A 440 24.56 -12.53 6.35
CA THR A 440 24.42 -13.95 6.61
C THR A 440 22.96 -14.33 6.44
N TYR A 441 22.66 -15.32 5.59
CA TYR A 441 21.32 -15.89 5.50
C TYR A 441 21.18 -17.04 6.48
N HIS A 442 20.01 -17.16 7.10
CA HIS A 442 19.68 -18.27 8.00
C HIS A 442 18.62 -19.17 7.36
N PHE A 443 18.79 -20.47 7.56
CA PHE A 443 18.02 -21.52 6.90
C PHE A 443 17.18 -22.31 7.90
N SER A 444 15.98 -22.72 7.44
CA SER A 444 15.15 -23.70 8.12
C SER A 444 14.81 -24.77 7.08
N GLY A 445 15.60 -25.84 7.09
CA GLY A 445 15.61 -26.82 6.01
C GLY A 445 15.95 -26.18 4.66
N GLU A 446 15.04 -26.32 3.69
CA GLU A 446 15.21 -25.81 2.31
C GLU A 446 14.74 -24.36 2.13
N THR A 447 14.36 -23.66 3.22
CA THR A 447 13.82 -22.30 3.16
C THR A 447 14.80 -21.29 3.75
N VAL A 448 15.00 -20.17 3.04
CA VAL A 448 15.72 -19.01 3.55
C VAL A 448 14.75 -18.18 4.38
N PHE A 449 14.81 -18.29 5.71
CA PHE A 449 13.78 -17.67 6.56
C PHE A 449 14.17 -16.28 7.07
N SER A 450 15.46 -16.00 7.25
CA SER A 450 15.93 -14.68 7.67
C SER A 450 17.29 -14.31 7.06
N MET A 451 17.60 -13.02 7.12
CA MET A 451 18.91 -12.48 6.77
C MET A 451 19.40 -11.56 7.88
N GLU A 452 20.66 -11.71 8.22
CA GLU A 452 21.38 -10.92 9.19
C GLU A 452 22.33 -9.95 8.51
N PHE A 453 22.45 -8.73 9.04
CA PHE A 453 23.34 -7.69 8.53
C PHE A 453 23.65 -6.61 9.56
N GLU A 454 24.75 -5.89 9.32
CA GLU A 454 25.24 -4.85 10.22
C GLU A 454 24.38 -3.58 10.24
N GLY A 455 24.31 -2.95 11.41
CA GLY A 455 23.82 -1.60 11.63
C GLY A 455 24.75 -0.51 11.09
N ALA A 456 24.31 0.75 11.11
CA ALA A 456 25.15 1.88 10.77
C ALA A 456 26.26 2.09 11.83
N GLU A 457 27.45 2.57 11.45
CA GLU A 457 28.56 2.79 12.39
C GLU A 457 28.23 3.78 13.53
N ASN A 458 27.40 4.79 13.26
CA ASN A 458 26.92 5.77 14.25
C ASN A 458 25.41 5.60 14.47
N ASN A 459 25.00 4.42 14.91
CA ASN A 459 23.59 4.09 15.06
C ASN A 459 22.97 4.77 16.30
N SER A 460 22.06 5.71 16.09
CA SER A 460 21.33 6.44 17.16
C SER A 460 19.99 5.82 17.52
N ILE A 461 19.63 4.65 16.96
CA ILE A 461 18.29 4.06 17.09
C ILE A 461 17.83 3.86 18.53
N ALA A 462 18.74 3.47 19.43
CA ALA A 462 18.41 3.23 20.82
C ALA A 462 17.92 4.52 21.51
N GLU A 463 18.52 5.67 21.18
CA GLU A 463 18.11 6.97 21.69
C GLU A 463 16.85 7.47 20.96
N ASP A 464 16.84 7.40 19.63
CA ASP A 464 15.76 7.93 18.79
C ASP A 464 14.42 7.22 19.05
N LEU A 465 14.45 5.91 19.30
CA LEU A 465 13.27 5.09 19.59
C LEU A 465 13.11 4.75 21.08
N SER A 466 13.98 5.28 21.95
CA SER A 466 13.95 5.04 23.40
C SER A 466 13.95 3.54 23.77
N LEU A 467 14.84 2.77 23.13
CA LEU A 467 14.98 1.33 23.37
C LEU A 467 15.70 1.07 24.70
N THR A 468 15.17 0.15 25.50
CA THR A 468 15.69 -0.14 26.86
C THR A 468 16.22 -1.56 27.03
N GLY A 469 16.06 -2.43 26.02
CA GLY A 469 16.50 -3.83 26.05
C GLY A 469 17.64 -4.09 25.08
N GLU A 470 18.46 -5.12 25.36
CA GLU A 470 19.59 -5.49 24.51
C GLU A 470 19.13 -5.98 23.13
N VAL A 471 18.05 -6.76 23.10
CA VAL A 471 17.39 -7.22 21.89
C VAL A 471 15.99 -6.62 21.80
N THR A 472 15.66 -6.02 20.66
CA THR A 472 14.33 -5.47 20.38
C THR A 472 13.76 -6.08 19.11
N VAL A 473 12.52 -6.58 19.19
CA VAL A 473 11.79 -7.09 18.03
C VAL A 473 10.80 -6.04 17.54
N PHE A 474 10.93 -5.66 16.27
CA PHE A 474 10.02 -4.78 15.56
C PHE A 474 9.17 -5.58 14.58
N ARG A 475 7.89 -5.23 14.50
CA ARG A 475 7.01 -5.71 13.42
C ARG A 475 7.08 -4.72 12.26
N VAL A 476 7.41 -5.23 11.06
CA VAL A 476 7.59 -4.40 9.86
C VAL A 476 6.83 -5.00 8.68
N GLY A 477 5.81 -4.32 8.16
CA GLY A 477 5.00 -4.83 7.05
C GLY A 477 4.47 -6.25 7.31
N ASP A 478 4.86 -7.19 6.44
CA ASP A 478 4.51 -8.62 6.55
C ASP A 478 5.56 -9.47 7.29
N GLY A 479 6.56 -8.85 7.92
CA GLY A 479 7.68 -9.52 8.58
C GLY A 479 8.07 -8.90 9.92
N PHE A 480 9.28 -9.23 10.38
CA PHE A 480 9.85 -8.73 11.63
C PHE A 480 11.33 -8.37 11.44
N MET A 481 11.79 -7.35 12.16
CA MET A 481 13.20 -7.00 12.29
C MET A 481 13.59 -7.11 13.75
N ILE A 482 14.62 -7.90 14.03
CA ILE A 482 15.21 -8.05 15.35
C ILE A 482 16.49 -7.23 15.36
N TYR A 483 16.60 -6.31 16.32
CA TYR A 483 17.79 -5.49 16.53
C TYR A 483 18.52 -5.94 17.79
N ASP A 484 19.79 -6.27 17.64
CA ASP A 484 20.73 -6.47 18.72
C ASP A 484 21.56 -5.20 18.91
N SER A 485 21.31 -4.50 20.01
CA SER A 485 21.98 -3.23 20.32
C SER A 485 23.41 -3.39 20.81
N VAL A 486 23.82 -4.59 21.23
CA VAL A 486 25.17 -4.85 21.74
C VAL A 486 26.13 -5.12 20.60
N GLU A 487 25.71 -5.94 19.63
CA GLU A 487 26.51 -6.20 18.42
C GLU A 487 26.24 -5.18 17.30
N ASN A 488 25.21 -4.34 17.45
CA ASN A 488 24.71 -3.45 16.41
C ASN A 488 24.35 -4.21 15.13
N ASN A 489 23.66 -5.34 15.28
CA ASN A 489 23.27 -6.21 14.18
C ASN A 489 21.75 -6.29 14.06
N TRP A 490 21.30 -6.57 12.84
CA TRP A 490 19.90 -6.72 12.49
C TRP A 490 19.67 -8.12 11.94
N ASN A 491 18.56 -8.74 12.32
CA ASN A 491 18.03 -9.92 11.66
C ASN A 491 16.64 -9.61 11.09
N TYR A 492 16.47 -9.73 9.77
CA TYR A 492 15.24 -9.46 9.06
C TYR A 492 14.62 -10.75 8.54
N LEU A 493 13.35 -10.94 8.84
CA LEU A 493 12.57 -12.12 8.45
C LEU A 493 11.22 -11.71 7.86
N ILE A 494 10.84 -12.35 6.76
CA ILE A 494 9.58 -12.11 6.03
C ILE A 494 8.72 -13.37 6.14
N ARG A 495 7.43 -13.20 6.39
CA ARG A 495 6.48 -14.29 6.54
C ARG A 495 6.04 -14.90 5.21
#